data_AF-A0A6C0GHM7-F1
#
_entry.id   AF-A0A6C0GHM7-F1
#
_cell.length_a   1.000
_cell.length_b   1.000
_cell.length_c   1.000
_cell.angle_alpha   90.00
_cell.angle_beta   90.00
_cell.angle_gamma   90.00
#
_symmetry.space_group_name_H-M   'P 1'
#
loop_
_entity.id
_entity.type
_entity.pdbx_description
1 polymer ?
#
loop_
_entity_poly.entity_id
_entity_poly.type
_entity_poly.pdbx_seq_one_letter_code
_entity_poly.pdbx_strand_id
1 'polypeptide(L)'
;MTNLRVKKIVLFGPESTGKTTLAQQLAAHYHTVWIPEYSRTYQEEQGRPLNISDVIPIARGQIRLEEEAFPKANNILICDTDILETKVYSEVYNGACPPWLLDTIPRRLADLYLLTQVDLPWIPDGIRDRPDDREQMYALFKKELYQLQLPFAEIWGSYQHRFVKAVEAIDVFMGKKE
;
A
#
# COMPACT_ATOMS: atom_id res chain seq x y z
N MET A 1 13.39 -18.81 -22.33
CA MET A 1 13.24 -18.51 -20.89
C MET A 1 12.81 -17.05 -20.81
N THR A 2 11.54 -16.78 -20.53
CA THR A 2 11.06 -15.42 -20.30
C THR A 2 11.73 -14.89 -19.04
N ASN A 3 12.55 -13.85 -19.16
CA ASN A 3 13.02 -13.07 -18.01
C ASN A 3 11.79 -12.45 -17.34
N LEU A 4 11.21 -13.15 -16.36
CA LEU A 4 10.10 -12.63 -15.57
C LEU A 4 10.68 -11.64 -14.57
N ARG A 5 10.52 -10.34 -14.87
CA ARG A 5 10.75 -9.27 -13.90
C ARG A 5 9.82 -9.49 -12.70
N VAL A 6 10.36 -9.34 -11.48
CA VAL A 6 9.58 -9.34 -10.23
C VAL A 6 8.41 -8.35 -10.34
N LYS A 7 7.20 -8.81 -10.06
CA LYS A 7 5.97 -8.01 -10.06
C LYS A 7 5.74 -7.33 -8.71
N LYS A 8 5.43 -6.04 -8.71
CA LYS A 8 5.13 -5.27 -7.48
C LYS A 8 3.63 -5.32 -7.19
N ILE A 9 3.26 -5.87 -6.05
CA ILE A 9 1.87 -5.92 -5.57
C ILE A 9 1.77 -5.04 -4.31
N VAL A 10 0.91 -4.03 -4.34
CA VAL A 10 0.79 -3.05 -3.25
C VAL A 10 -0.52 -3.23 -2.52
N LEU A 11 -0.48 -3.32 -1.19
CA LEU A 11 -1.65 -3.18 -0.35
C LEU A 11 -1.91 -1.69 -0.14
N PHE A 12 -3.10 -1.25 -0.52
CA PHE A 12 -3.43 0.16 -0.64
C PHE A 12 -4.77 0.44 0.01
N GLY A 13 -4.88 1.56 0.72
CA GLY A 13 -6.14 1.96 1.32
C GLY A 13 -5.96 2.71 2.63
N PRO A 14 -7.07 3.08 3.27
CA PRO A 14 -7.05 3.74 4.57
C PRO A 14 -6.35 2.92 5.67
N GLU A 15 -6.19 3.54 6.82
CA GLU A 15 -5.65 2.90 8.01
C GLU A 15 -6.64 1.88 8.61
N SER A 16 -6.09 0.95 9.39
CA SER A 16 -6.87 -0.03 10.14
C SER A 16 -7.79 -0.89 9.27
N THR A 17 -7.30 -1.26 8.08
CA THR A 17 -7.96 -2.16 7.13
C THR A 17 -7.27 -3.52 7.01
N GLY A 18 -6.29 -3.81 7.88
CA GLY A 18 -5.60 -5.10 7.94
C GLY A 18 -4.48 -5.29 6.91
N LYS A 19 -3.96 -4.21 6.29
CA LYS A 19 -2.89 -4.27 5.28
C LYS A 19 -1.68 -5.07 5.75
N THR A 20 -1.07 -4.69 6.88
CA THR A 20 0.15 -5.34 7.39
C THR A 20 -0.03 -6.84 7.60
N THR A 21 -1.14 -7.25 8.22
CA THR A 21 -1.47 -8.67 8.42
C THR A 21 -1.61 -9.40 7.09
N LEU A 22 -2.31 -8.80 6.12
CA LEU A 22 -2.50 -9.39 4.80
C LEU A 22 -1.18 -9.48 4.03
N ALA A 23 -0.31 -8.47 4.11
CA ALA A 23 1.00 -8.47 3.45
C ALA A 23 1.88 -9.64 3.94
N GLN A 24 1.92 -9.85 5.25
CA GLN A 24 2.63 -10.97 5.88
C GLN A 24 2.09 -12.33 5.41
N GLN A 25 0.75 -12.49 5.39
CA GLN A 25 0.11 -13.72 4.93
C GLN A 25 0.41 -14.01 3.46
N LEU A 26 0.33 -13.00 2.60
CA LEU A 26 0.62 -13.12 1.17
C LEU A 26 2.08 -13.48 0.91
N ALA A 27 3.01 -12.82 1.60
CA ALA A 27 4.44 -13.11 1.47
C ALA A 27 4.77 -14.56 1.87
N ALA A 28 4.17 -15.04 2.96
CA ALA A 28 4.30 -16.44 3.38
C ALA A 28 3.71 -17.41 2.35
N HIS A 29 2.53 -17.12 1.82
CA HIS A 29 1.84 -17.95 0.83
C HIS A 29 2.63 -18.07 -0.49
N TYR A 30 3.16 -16.97 -1.00
CA TYR A 30 3.91 -16.94 -2.26
C TYR A 30 5.41 -17.22 -2.10
N HIS A 31 5.87 -17.54 -0.89
CA HIS A 31 7.29 -17.75 -0.57
C HIS A 31 8.17 -16.61 -1.09
N THR A 32 7.79 -15.38 -0.75
CA THR A 32 8.48 -14.15 -1.14
C THR A 32 8.67 -13.23 0.07
N VAL A 33 9.26 -12.05 -0.16
CA VAL A 33 9.43 -11.01 0.86
C VAL A 33 8.32 -9.96 0.78
N TRP A 34 8.11 -9.26 1.90
CA TRP A 34 7.29 -8.06 1.95
C TRP A 34 8.03 -6.91 2.65
N ILE A 35 7.56 -5.68 2.42
CA ILE A 35 8.04 -4.48 3.12
C ILE A 35 6.92 -3.82 3.94
N PRO A 36 7.23 -3.24 5.11
CA PRO A 36 6.26 -2.52 5.94
C PRO A 36 6.02 -1.06 5.50
N GLU A 37 4.94 -0.47 5.99
CA GLU A 37 4.61 0.95 5.85
C GLU A 37 5.66 1.80 6.59
N TYR A 38 6.54 2.49 5.85
CA TYR A 38 7.65 3.27 6.41
C TYR A 38 7.20 4.47 7.24
N SER A 39 6.01 5.02 6.96
CA SER A 39 5.46 6.17 7.70
C SER A 39 5.36 5.90 9.20
N ARG A 40 5.07 4.65 9.60
CA ARG A 40 4.99 4.22 11.00
C ARG A 40 6.35 4.24 11.66
N THR A 41 7.33 3.59 11.04
CA THR A 41 8.73 3.58 11.51
C THR A 41 9.26 5.01 11.65
N TYR A 42 9.02 5.85 10.63
CA TYR A 42 9.44 7.23 10.66
C TYR A 42 8.77 8.01 11.80
N GLN A 43 7.46 7.87 12.02
CA GLN A 43 6.77 8.56 13.11
C GLN A 43 7.28 8.11 14.49
N GLU A 44 7.48 6.82 14.70
CA GLU A 44 8.06 6.27 15.93
C GLU A 44 9.44 6.87 16.21
N GLU A 45 10.29 7.00 15.19
CA GLU A 45 11.61 7.64 15.28
C GLU A 45 11.52 9.15 15.59
N GLN A 46 10.53 9.85 15.03
CA GLN A 46 10.33 11.27 15.28
C GLN A 46 9.73 11.56 16.66
N GLY A 47 8.95 10.63 17.23
CA GLY A 47 8.29 10.80 18.53
C GLY A 47 7.27 11.94 18.57
N ARG A 48 6.72 12.35 17.41
CA ARG A 48 5.75 13.45 17.28
C ARG A 48 4.78 13.21 16.11
N PRO A 49 3.63 13.92 16.07
CA PRO A 49 2.79 13.97 14.88
C PRO A 49 3.56 14.42 13.63
N LEU A 50 3.21 13.83 12.49
CA LEU A 50 3.80 14.11 11.18
C LEU A 50 3.20 15.37 10.56
N ASN A 51 3.98 16.07 9.74
CA ASN A 51 3.54 17.24 8.99
C ASN A 51 4.06 17.21 7.53
N ILE A 52 3.71 18.22 6.74
CA ILE A 52 4.08 18.30 5.31
C ILE A 52 5.59 18.15 5.04
N SER A 53 6.46 18.58 5.94
CA SER A 53 7.92 18.45 5.76
C SER A 53 8.41 17.01 5.88
N ASP A 54 7.62 16.12 6.49
CA ASP A 54 7.93 14.70 6.66
C ASP A 54 7.55 13.85 5.44
N VAL A 55 6.74 14.38 4.52
CA VAL A 55 6.21 13.65 3.35
C VAL A 55 7.33 13.14 2.42
N ILE A 56 8.33 13.99 2.12
CA ILE A 56 9.47 13.58 1.28
C ILE A 56 10.35 12.54 1.98
N PRO A 57 10.78 12.74 3.25
CA PRO A 57 11.48 11.71 4.02
C PRO A 57 10.76 10.35 4.02
N ILE A 58 9.44 10.35 4.27
CA ILE A 58 8.63 9.12 4.30
C ILE A 58 8.64 8.44 2.93
N ALA A 59 8.36 9.20 1.86
CA ALA A 59 8.35 8.65 0.51
C ALA A 59 9.71 8.07 0.10
N ARG A 60 10.82 8.73 0.46
CA ARG A 60 12.18 8.21 0.22
C ARG A 60 12.46 6.94 1.00
N GLY A 61 12.03 6.87 2.25
CA GLY A 61 12.17 5.66 3.05
C GLY A 61 11.40 4.48 2.48
N GLN A 62 10.15 4.69 2.03
CA GLN A 62 9.36 3.66 1.35
C GLN A 62 10.06 3.18 0.07
N ILE A 63 10.54 4.11 -0.76
CA ILE A 63 11.32 3.77 -1.98
C ILE A 63 12.55 2.93 -1.64
N ARG A 64 13.30 3.29 -0.59
CA ARG A 64 14.48 2.55 -0.17
C ARG A 64 14.11 1.12 0.24
N LEU A 65 13.04 0.93 1.02
CA LEU A 65 12.56 -0.41 1.38
C LEU A 65 12.22 -1.24 0.14
N GLU A 66 11.53 -0.65 -0.84
CA GLU A 66 11.22 -1.32 -2.11
C GLU A 66 12.50 -1.77 -2.83
N GLU A 67 13.46 -0.86 -3.01
CA GLU A 67 14.72 -1.11 -3.73
C GLU A 67 15.55 -2.21 -3.06
N GLU A 68 15.59 -2.24 -1.73
CA GLU A 68 16.29 -3.27 -0.96
C GLU A 68 15.60 -4.64 -0.98
N ALA A 69 14.29 -4.67 -1.22
CA ALA A 69 13.48 -5.89 -1.21
C ALA A 69 13.36 -6.54 -2.60
N PHE A 70 13.37 -5.76 -3.69
CA PHE A 70 13.25 -6.29 -5.05
C PHE A 70 14.23 -7.45 -5.37
N PRO A 71 15.55 -7.36 -5.05
CA PRO A 71 16.48 -8.44 -5.33
C PRO A 71 16.23 -9.73 -4.52
N LYS A 72 15.47 -9.64 -3.42
CA LYS A 72 15.17 -10.74 -2.51
C LYS A 72 13.82 -11.41 -2.81
N ALA A 73 13.02 -10.80 -3.68
CA ALA A 73 11.67 -11.24 -3.98
C ALA A 73 11.64 -12.42 -4.96
N ASN A 74 10.70 -13.34 -4.72
CA ASN A 74 10.46 -14.51 -5.55
C ASN A 74 9.24 -14.27 -6.45
N ASN A 75 9.47 -13.91 -7.71
CA ASN A 75 8.47 -13.56 -8.75
C ASN A 75 7.57 -12.34 -8.44
N ILE A 76 7.18 -12.12 -7.20
CA ILE A 76 6.37 -10.98 -6.75
C ILE A 76 6.98 -10.35 -5.50
N LEU A 77 6.91 -9.04 -5.36
CA LEU A 77 7.21 -8.29 -4.13
C LEU A 77 5.90 -7.76 -3.56
N ILE A 78 5.64 -8.02 -2.29
CA ILE A 78 4.46 -7.50 -1.58
C ILE A 78 4.84 -6.23 -0.81
N CYS A 79 4.14 -5.13 -1.03
CA CYS A 79 4.42 -3.87 -0.35
C CYS A 79 3.23 -3.45 0.51
N ASP A 80 3.44 -3.35 1.82
CA ASP A 80 2.63 -2.51 2.68
C ASP A 80 3.31 -1.13 2.75
N THR A 81 2.51 -0.11 2.58
CA THR A 81 2.11 0.47 1.29
C THR A 81 3.21 0.89 0.26
N ASP A 82 2.92 1.87 -0.60
CA ASP A 82 3.85 2.56 -1.50
C ASP A 82 3.69 4.10 -1.45
N ILE A 83 4.44 4.81 -2.30
CA ILE A 83 4.45 6.28 -2.31
C ILE A 83 3.16 6.93 -2.84
N LEU A 84 2.25 6.16 -3.48
CA LEU A 84 0.94 6.69 -3.87
C LEU A 84 0.06 6.93 -2.64
N GLU A 85 0.15 6.06 -1.63
CA GLU A 85 -0.58 6.23 -0.36
C GLU A 85 -0.07 7.45 0.38
N THR A 86 1.24 7.68 0.33
CA THR A 86 1.86 8.89 0.88
C THR A 86 1.30 10.17 0.23
N LYS A 87 1.05 10.16 -1.10
CA LYS A 87 0.38 11.29 -1.78
C LYS A 87 -1.03 11.51 -1.24
N VAL A 88 -1.86 10.46 -1.23
CA VAL A 88 -3.27 10.59 -0.81
C VAL A 88 -3.36 11.15 0.60
N TYR A 89 -2.54 10.63 1.53
CA TYR A 89 -2.50 11.17 2.89
C TYR A 89 -1.97 12.60 2.96
N SER A 90 -0.96 12.94 2.16
CA SER A 90 -0.44 14.31 2.11
C SER A 90 -1.55 15.29 1.70
N GLU A 91 -2.32 14.96 0.67
CA GLU A 91 -3.42 15.81 0.20
C GLU A 91 -4.54 15.93 1.23
N VAL A 92 -4.90 14.85 1.92
CA VAL A 92 -5.98 14.85 2.92
C VAL A 92 -5.62 15.63 4.18
N TYR A 93 -4.40 15.46 4.70
CA TYR A 93 -4.00 16.05 5.98
C TYR A 93 -3.33 17.41 5.84
N ASN A 94 -2.63 17.66 4.73
CA ASN A 94 -1.89 18.90 4.52
C ASN A 94 -2.49 19.79 3.41
N GLY A 95 -3.49 19.31 2.66
CA GLY A 95 -4.07 20.06 1.54
C GLY A 95 -3.12 20.23 0.35
N ALA A 96 -1.96 19.59 0.38
CA ALA A 96 -0.91 19.72 -0.63
C ALA A 96 -0.07 18.44 -0.71
N CYS A 97 0.56 18.23 -1.87
CA CYS A 97 1.55 17.18 -2.09
C CYS A 97 2.83 17.82 -2.65
N PRO A 98 4.03 17.51 -2.12
CA PRO A 98 5.27 18.07 -2.64
C PRO A 98 5.48 17.72 -4.12
N PRO A 99 5.88 18.68 -4.99
CA PRO A 99 6.08 18.43 -6.42
C PRO A 99 7.01 17.25 -6.72
N TRP A 100 8.08 17.09 -5.92
CA TRP A 100 9.00 15.96 -6.05
C TRP A 100 8.30 14.60 -5.94
N LEU A 101 7.31 14.46 -5.06
CA LEU A 101 6.55 13.22 -4.89
C LEU A 101 5.66 12.98 -6.12
N LEU A 102 4.94 14.01 -6.58
CA LEU A 102 4.11 13.96 -7.79
C LEU A 102 4.93 13.55 -9.03
N ASP A 103 6.13 14.11 -9.19
CA ASP A 103 7.03 13.79 -10.30
C ASP A 103 7.62 12.38 -10.21
N THR A 104 7.63 11.77 -9.02
CA THR A 104 8.26 10.46 -8.75
C THR A 104 7.29 9.30 -8.92
N ILE A 105 6.03 9.47 -8.52
CA ILE A 105 4.97 8.45 -8.55
C ILE A 105 4.89 7.71 -9.89
N PRO A 106 4.85 8.37 -11.08
CA PRO A 106 4.66 7.68 -12.36
C PRO A 106 5.71 6.61 -12.67
N ARG A 107 6.91 6.69 -12.06
CA ARG A 107 8.01 5.74 -12.28
C ARG A 107 8.02 4.57 -11.29
N ARG A 108 7.11 4.55 -10.31
CA ARG A 108 7.15 3.65 -9.14
C ARG A 108 5.83 2.92 -8.88
N LEU A 109 4.84 3.10 -9.74
CA LEU A 109 3.52 2.48 -9.61
C LEU A 109 3.62 0.94 -9.57
N ALA A 110 2.73 0.32 -8.79
CA ALA A 110 2.60 -1.13 -8.72
C ALA A 110 2.11 -1.75 -10.04
N ASP A 111 2.40 -3.04 -10.21
CA ASP A 111 1.79 -3.85 -11.26
C ASP A 111 0.33 -4.23 -10.93
N LEU A 112 -0.01 -4.33 -9.64
CA LEU A 112 -1.37 -4.56 -9.13
C LEU A 112 -1.53 -3.89 -7.75
N TYR A 113 -2.65 -3.21 -7.54
CA TYR A 113 -3.06 -2.71 -6.23
C TYR A 113 -4.16 -3.59 -5.61
N LEU A 114 -4.03 -3.86 -4.32
CA LEU A 114 -5.06 -4.50 -3.50
C LEU A 114 -5.70 -3.43 -2.61
N LEU A 115 -6.83 -2.89 -3.06
CA LEU A 115 -7.54 -1.82 -2.38
C LEU A 115 -8.35 -2.38 -1.21
N THR A 116 -7.91 -2.15 0.02
CA THR A 116 -8.53 -2.70 1.23
C THR A 116 -9.69 -1.84 1.73
N GLN A 117 -10.87 -2.44 1.92
CA GLN A 117 -12.08 -1.80 2.45
C GLN A 117 -11.99 -1.48 3.95
N VAL A 118 -12.89 -0.66 4.47
CA VAL A 118 -12.96 -0.16 5.87
C VAL A 118 -13.96 -0.92 6.75
N ASP A 119 -14.37 -2.12 6.31
CA ASP A 119 -15.33 -2.99 7.00
C ASP A 119 -14.76 -3.77 8.20
N LEU A 120 -13.46 -3.65 8.50
CA LEU A 120 -12.87 -4.12 9.76
C LEU A 120 -13.07 -3.08 10.88
N PRO A 121 -13.18 -3.53 12.15
CA PRO A 121 -13.20 -2.62 13.29
C PRO A 121 -12.04 -1.64 13.25
N TRP A 122 -12.32 -0.36 13.45
CA TRP A 122 -11.28 0.64 13.53
C TRP A 122 -10.45 0.44 14.79
N ILE A 123 -9.13 0.49 14.63
CA ILE A 123 -8.17 0.45 15.71
C ILE A 123 -7.39 1.76 15.65
N PRO A 124 -7.32 2.55 16.74
CA PRO A 124 -6.49 3.75 16.77
C PRO A 124 -5.05 3.38 16.44
N ASP A 125 -4.46 4.07 15.47
CA ASP A 125 -3.07 3.84 15.06
C ASP A 125 -2.09 4.88 15.63
N GLY A 126 -2.60 5.84 16.42
CA GLY A 126 -1.80 6.89 17.06
C GLY A 126 -1.34 8.01 16.12
N ILE A 127 -1.69 7.94 14.83
CA ILE A 127 -1.26 8.89 13.78
C ILE A 127 -2.46 9.62 13.19
N ARG A 128 -3.54 8.89 12.91
CA ARG A 128 -4.68 9.33 12.12
C ARG A 128 -5.93 9.29 12.99
N ASP A 129 -6.72 10.37 12.96
CA ASP A 129 -7.75 10.67 13.96
C ASP A 129 -9.14 10.87 13.36
N ARG A 130 -9.40 10.33 12.16
CA ARG A 130 -10.70 10.44 11.46
C ARG A 130 -11.47 9.11 11.39
N PRO A 131 -11.93 8.55 12.51
CA PRO A 131 -12.67 7.28 12.51
C PRO A 131 -14.04 7.38 11.80
N ASP A 132 -14.62 8.58 11.73
CA ASP A 132 -15.95 8.81 11.13
C ASP A 132 -15.89 9.01 9.61
N ASP A 133 -14.72 9.33 9.04
CA ASP A 133 -14.55 9.63 7.61
C ASP A 133 -13.94 8.46 6.82
N ARG A 134 -13.97 7.24 7.38
CA ARG A 134 -13.29 6.07 6.78
C ARG A 134 -13.78 5.74 5.38
N GLU A 135 -15.09 5.84 5.13
CA GLU A 135 -15.67 5.63 3.80
C GLU A 135 -15.26 6.73 2.82
N GLN A 136 -15.17 7.98 3.28
CA GLN A 136 -14.67 9.08 2.46
C GLN A 136 -13.20 8.88 2.13
N MET A 137 -12.39 8.46 3.10
CA MET A 137 -10.99 8.11 2.87
C MET A 137 -10.90 6.98 1.85
N TYR A 138 -11.66 5.90 2.00
CA TYR A 138 -11.71 4.81 1.01
C TYR A 138 -12.05 5.33 -0.39
N ALA A 139 -13.05 6.20 -0.51
CA ALA A 139 -13.45 6.80 -1.78
C ALA A 139 -12.32 7.63 -2.42
N LEU A 140 -11.51 8.35 -1.63
CA LEU A 140 -10.35 9.10 -2.13
C LEU A 140 -9.26 8.16 -2.66
N PHE A 141 -8.93 7.10 -1.93
CA PHE A 141 -7.99 6.06 -2.39
C PHE A 141 -8.49 5.41 -3.68
N LYS A 142 -9.76 5.00 -3.71
CA LYS A 142 -10.38 4.42 -4.90
C LYS A 142 -10.32 5.38 -6.09
N LYS A 143 -10.67 6.65 -5.88
CA LYS A 143 -10.63 7.70 -6.90
C LYS A 143 -9.23 7.86 -7.50
N GLU A 144 -8.19 7.83 -6.68
CA GLU A 144 -6.80 7.95 -7.14
C GLU A 144 -6.44 6.82 -8.13
N LEU A 145 -6.77 5.57 -7.80
CA LEU A 145 -6.54 4.42 -8.68
C LEU A 145 -7.31 4.55 -10.01
N TYR A 146 -8.56 5.01 -9.97
CA TYR A 146 -9.35 5.25 -11.19
C TYR A 146 -8.77 6.36 -12.06
N GLN A 147 -8.37 7.49 -11.46
CA GLN A 147 -7.84 8.63 -12.20
C GLN A 147 -6.54 8.29 -12.92
N LEU A 148 -5.70 7.47 -12.30
CA LEU A 148 -4.45 6.98 -12.87
C LEU A 148 -4.62 5.73 -13.74
N GLN A 149 -5.85 5.21 -13.88
CA GLN A 149 -6.17 3.99 -14.64
C GLN A 149 -5.33 2.78 -14.20
N LEU A 150 -5.11 2.64 -12.90
CA LEU A 150 -4.26 1.60 -12.34
C LEU A 150 -5.03 0.28 -12.19
N PRO A 151 -4.40 -0.88 -12.43
CA PRO A 151 -5.03 -2.17 -12.17
C PRO A 151 -5.17 -2.39 -10.67
N PHE A 152 -6.39 -2.70 -10.21
CA PHE A 152 -6.64 -3.00 -8.80
C PHE A 152 -7.75 -4.01 -8.59
N ALA A 153 -7.72 -4.64 -7.41
CA ALA A 153 -8.80 -5.48 -6.89
C ALA A 153 -9.27 -4.95 -5.52
N GLU A 154 -10.58 -4.95 -5.28
CA GLU A 154 -11.16 -4.55 -3.99
C GLU A 154 -11.17 -5.73 -3.01
N ILE A 155 -10.56 -5.53 -1.84
CA ILE A 155 -10.35 -6.55 -0.80
C ILE A 155 -11.19 -6.19 0.43
N TRP A 156 -12.11 -7.07 0.80
CA TRP A 156 -13.12 -6.84 1.83
C TRP A 156 -13.43 -8.11 2.63
N GLY A 157 -14.16 -7.95 3.73
CA GLY A 157 -14.62 -9.00 4.63
C GLY A 157 -13.68 -9.24 5.81
N SER A 158 -13.84 -10.40 6.43
CA SER A 158 -12.96 -10.87 7.52
C SER A 158 -11.52 -11.04 7.04
N TYR A 159 -10.57 -11.11 7.98
CA TYR A 159 -9.16 -11.38 7.66
C TYR A 159 -8.97 -12.61 6.74
N GLN A 160 -9.72 -13.68 6.98
CA GLN A 160 -9.66 -14.88 6.15
C GLN A 160 -10.22 -14.65 4.74
N HIS A 161 -11.36 -13.96 4.60
CA HIS A 161 -11.94 -13.64 3.29
C HIS A 161 -11.02 -12.72 2.47
N ARG A 162 -10.39 -11.74 3.13
CA ARG A 162 -9.44 -10.84 2.49
C ARG A 162 -8.23 -11.58 1.92
N PHE A 163 -7.69 -12.53 2.69
CA PHE A 163 -6.59 -13.38 2.22
C PHE A 163 -6.99 -14.17 0.97
N VAL A 164 -8.12 -14.89 1.01
CA VAL A 164 -8.60 -15.67 -0.15
C VAL A 164 -8.79 -14.79 -1.39
N LYS A 165 -9.45 -13.63 -1.24
CA LYS A 165 -9.67 -12.69 -2.35
C LYS A 165 -8.38 -12.11 -2.92
N ALA A 166 -7.42 -11.80 -2.05
CA ALA A 166 -6.13 -11.27 -2.47
C ALA A 166 -5.32 -12.31 -3.25
N VAL A 167 -5.32 -13.57 -2.79
CA VAL A 167 -4.69 -14.68 -3.52
C VAL A 167 -5.35 -14.88 -4.89
N GLU A 168 -6.68 -14.95 -4.94
CA GLU A 168 -7.42 -15.06 -6.21
C GLU A 168 -7.06 -13.93 -7.19
N ALA A 169 -7.05 -12.68 -6.72
CA ALA A 169 -6.71 -11.53 -7.54
C ALA A 169 -5.27 -11.57 -8.07
N ILE A 170 -4.31 -11.94 -7.20
CA ILE A 170 -2.90 -12.05 -7.60
C ILE A 170 -2.70 -13.21 -8.58
N ASP A 171 -3.33 -14.36 -8.35
CA ASP A 171 -3.17 -15.53 -9.21
C ASP A 171 -3.74 -15.28 -10.61
N VAL A 172 -4.92 -14.65 -10.70
CA VAL A 172 -5.51 -14.18 -11.96
C VAL A 172 -4.56 -13.20 -12.66
N PHE A 173 -4.02 -12.21 -11.94
CA PHE A 173 -3.08 -11.24 -12.49
C PHE A 173 -1.78 -11.89 -12.99
N MET A 174 -1.27 -12.88 -12.26
CA MET A 174 -0.06 -13.63 -12.59
C MET A 174 -0.30 -14.70 -13.69
N GLY A 175 -1.54 -14.89 -14.13
CA GLY A 175 -1.91 -15.88 -15.14
C GLY A 175 -1.78 -17.33 -14.66
N LYS A 176 -1.82 -17.56 -13.34
CA LYS A 176 -1.90 -18.90 -12.77
C LYS A 176 -3.35 -19.39 -12.95
N LYS A 177 -3.55 -20.39 -13.80
CA LYS A 177 -4.82 -21.11 -13.90
C LYS A 177 -4.91 -22.12 -12.76
N GLU A 178 -6.11 -22.29 -12.21
CA GLU A 178 -6.48 -23.43 -11.35
C GLU A 178 -6.12 -24.77 -11.99
#